data_AF-A0A9Q9H7S1-F1
#
_entry.id   AF-A0A9Q9H7S1-F1
#
_cell.length_a   1.000
_cell.length_b   1.000
_cell.length_c   1.000
_cell.angle_alpha   90.00
_cell.angle_beta   90.00
_cell.angle_gamma   90.00
#
_symmetry.space_group_name_H-M   'P 1'
#
loop_
_entity.id
_entity.type
_entity.pdbx_description
1 polymer ?
#
loop_
_entity_poly.entity_id
_entity_poly.type
_entity_poly.pdbx_seq_one_letter_code
_entity_poly.pdbx_strand_id
1 'polypeptide(L)'
;MSLLSKLFGARSAANDAGPDPQIYDGFTIFPEPIKEPGGFRIAARIEKEIAGELKSHMMIRADVIGSKEAATAESLRKAKIFIDQMGDRLFRSV
;
A
#
# COMPACT_ATOMS: atom_id res chain seq x y z
N MET A 1 -30.33 10.04 10.88
CA MET A 1 -30.48 9.51 9.50
C MET A 1 -29.27 9.96 8.69
N SER A 2 -28.63 9.00 8.02
CA SER A 2 -27.23 9.01 7.57
C SER A 2 -26.79 10.21 6.71
N LEU A 3 -25.69 10.87 7.11
CA LEU A 3 -24.93 11.85 6.32
C LEU A 3 -23.44 11.48 6.17
N LEU A 4 -23.07 10.22 6.44
CA LEU A 4 -21.65 9.79 6.46
C LEU A 4 -21.29 8.74 5.41
N SER A 5 -22.24 8.28 4.59
CA SER A 5 -22.02 7.13 3.70
C SER A 5 -21.51 7.48 2.29
N LYS A 6 -20.96 8.67 2.06
CA LYS A 6 -20.48 9.08 0.71
C LYS A 6 -19.07 9.67 0.66
N LEU A 7 -18.30 9.47 1.73
CA LEU A 7 -16.85 9.72 1.74
C LEU A 7 -16.06 8.41 1.67
N PHE A 8 -16.69 7.34 1.16
CA PHE A 8 -15.99 6.21 0.57
C PHE A 8 -15.31 6.75 -0.69
N GLY A 9 -14.10 7.27 -0.49
CA GLY A 9 -13.18 7.68 -1.54
C GLY A 9 -12.79 6.48 -2.37
N ALA A 10 -13.71 6.04 -3.22
CA ALA A 10 -13.39 5.34 -4.45
C ALA A 10 -12.70 6.37 -5.36
N ARG A 11 -11.45 6.71 -5.02
CA ARG A 11 -10.55 7.28 -6.00
C ARG A 11 -10.24 6.12 -6.94
N SER A 12 -10.93 6.17 -8.08
CA SER A 12 -10.61 5.44 -9.29
C SER A 12 -9.09 5.29 -9.44
N ALA A 13 -8.63 4.05 -9.41
CA ALA A 13 -7.42 3.62 -10.10
C ALA A 13 -7.79 2.38 -10.94
N ALA A 14 -8.86 2.49 -11.71
CA ALA A 14 -9.01 1.66 -12.90
C ALA A 14 -8.08 2.24 -13.97
N ASN A 15 -7.16 1.38 -14.46
CA ASN A 15 -6.21 1.60 -15.56
C ASN A 15 -4.77 2.01 -15.23
N ASP A 16 -4.20 1.40 -14.19
CA ASP A 16 -2.84 0.85 -14.32
C ASP A 16 -2.93 -0.52 -13.64
N ALA A 17 -2.80 -1.60 -14.40
CA ALA A 17 -2.68 -2.94 -13.83
C ALA A 17 -1.33 -2.99 -13.09
N GLY A 18 -1.32 -2.42 -11.89
CA GLY A 18 -0.30 -2.66 -10.90
C GLY A 18 -0.26 -4.16 -10.61
N PRO A 19 0.88 -4.66 -10.09
CA PRO A 19 1.01 -6.04 -9.66
C PRO A 19 -0.14 -6.43 -8.72
N ASP A 20 -0.59 -7.68 -8.83
CA ASP A 20 -1.74 -8.18 -8.08
C ASP A 20 -1.55 -7.94 -6.57
N PRO A 21 -2.60 -7.45 -5.88
CA PRO A 21 -2.54 -7.29 -4.45
C PRO A 21 -2.28 -8.63 -3.76
N GLN A 22 -1.44 -8.60 -2.73
CA GLN A 22 -1.15 -9.78 -1.92
C GLN A 22 -1.68 -9.63 -0.51
N ILE A 23 -2.33 -10.68 -0.03
CA ILE A 23 -2.77 -10.77 1.35
C ILE A 23 -1.62 -11.31 2.20
N TYR A 24 -1.35 -10.66 3.32
CA TYR A 24 -0.33 -11.04 4.28
C TYR A 24 -0.78 -10.67 5.70
N ASP A 25 -0.89 -11.65 6.60
CA ASP A 25 -1.27 -11.45 8.01
C ASP A 25 -2.57 -10.64 8.22
N GLY A 26 -3.55 -10.83 7.34
CA GLY A 26 -4.81 -10.07 7.36
C GLY A 26 -4.70 -8.63 6.85
N PHE A 27 -3.54 -8.22 6.32
CA PHE A 27 -3.34 -6.99 5.57
C PHE A 27 -3.38 -7.28 4.07
N THR A 28 -3.90 -6.34 3.30
CA THR A 28 -3.84 -6.34 1.83
C THR A 28 -2.74 -5.38 1.39
N ILE A 29 -1.74 -5.91 0.71
CA ILE A 29 -0.59 -5.15 0.21
C ILE A 29 -0.77 -4.93 -1.28
N PHE A 30 -0.76 -3.67 -1.71
CA PHE A 30 -0.73 -3.25 -3.10
C PHE A 30 0.67 -2.70 -3.40
N PRO A 31 1.54 -3.45 -4.09
CA PRO A 31 2.85 -2.94 -4.49
C PRO A 31 2.65 -1.88 -5.57
N GLU A 32 2.91 -0.62 -5.23
CA GLU A 32 2.67 0.52 -6.12
C GLU A 32 3.97 1.35 -6.25
N PRO A 33 5.07 0.82 -6.83
CA PRO A 33 6.30 1.58 -6.99
C PRO A 33 6.09 2.88 -7.78
N ILE A 34 6.66 3.97 -7.29
CA ILE A 34 6.48 5.31 -7.86
C ILE A 34 7.59 5.57 -8.87
N LYS A 35 7.24 5.93 -10.12
CA LYS A 35 8.23 6.27 -11.14
C LYS A 35 8.97 7.55 -10.77
N GLU A 36 10.30 7.53 -10.79
CA GLU A 36 11.17 8.67 -10.54
C GLU A 36 12.30 8.79 -11.58
N PRO A 37 12.97 9.96 -11.68
CA PRO A 37 14.20 10.07 -12.45
C PRO A 37 15.23 9.05 -11.96
N GLY A 38 15.65 8.13 -12.84
CA GLY A 38 16.62 7.09 -12.51
C GLY A 38 16.04 5.75 -12.04
N GLY A 39 14.71 5.60 -11.93
CA GLY A 39 14.12 4.29 -11.62
C GLY A 39 12.69 4.33 -11.09
N PHE A 40 12.41 3.45 -10.16
CA PHE A 40 11.14 3.29 -9.47
C PHE A 40 11.42 3.28 -7.97
N ARG A 41 10.90 4.26 -7.27
CA ARG A 41 10.94 4.34 -5.82
C ARG A 41 10.06 3.25 -5.24
N ILE A 42 10.59 2.58 -4.23
CA ILE A 42 9.87 1.52 -3.54
C ILE A 42 8.71 2.12 -2.74
N ALA A 43 7.50 1.72 -3.10
CA ALA A 43 6.28 2.12 -2.42
C ALA A 43 5.22 1.00 -2.46
N ALA A 44 4.38 0.95 -1.43
CA ALA A 44 3.26 0.04 -1.35
C ALA A 44 2.14 0.62 -0.48
N ARG A 45 0.89 0.43 -0.90
CA ARG A 45 -0.28 0.73 -0.09
C ARG A 45 -0.66 -0.52 0.70
N ILE A 46 -0.85 -0.35 1.99
CA ILE A 46 -1.18 -1.41 2.94
C ILE A 46 -2.56 -1.11 3.52
N GLU A 47 -3.49 -2.04 3.36
CA GLU A 47 -4.86 -1.88 3.82
C GLU A 47 -5.24 -2.98 4.80
N LYS A 48 -6.08 -2.65 5.78
CA LYS A 48 -6.65 -3.63 6.71
C LYS A 48 -7.96 -3.11 7.26
N GLU A 49 -8.92 -4.00 7.44
CA GLU A 49 -10.16 -3.68 8.14
C GLU A 49 -9.93 -3.76 9.66
N ILE A 50 -10.16 -2.65 10.36
CA ILE A 50 -10.03 -2.54 11.81
C ILE A 50 -11.35 -2.00 12.35
N ALA A 51 -12.02 -2.79 13.21
CA ALA A 51 -13.31 -2.44 13.80
C ALA A 51 -14.40 -2.06 12.77
N GLY A 52 -14.41 -2.73 11.61
CA GLY A 52 -15.39 -2.46 10.54
C GLY A 52 -15.03 -1.27 9.63
N GLU A 53 -13.87 -0.64 9.84
CA GLU A 53 -13.38 0.46 9.00
C GLU A 53 -12.14 0.02 8.22
N LEU A 54 -12.16 0.23 6.89
CA LEU A 54 -10.99 0.00 6.05
C LEU A 54 -9.95 1.11 6.31
N LYS A 55 -8.84 0.76 6.95
CA LYS A 55 -7.69 1.64 7.12
C LYS A 55 -6.69 1.38 6.00
N SER A 56 -6.04 2.45 5.54
CA SER A 56 -5.06 2.43 4.46
C SER A 56 -3.83 3.23 4.88
N HIS A 57 -2.64 2.70 4.59
CA HIS A 57 -1.34 3.31 4.89
C HIS A 57 -0.44 3.22 3.66
N MET A 58 0.10 4.35 3.21
CA MET A 58 1.04 4.40 2.09
C MET A 58 2.47 4.33 2.62
N MET A 59 3.15 3.21 2.37
CA MET A 59 4.58 3.05 2.64
C MET A 59 5.37 3.63 1.46
N ILE A 60 6.27 4.58 1.73
CA ILE A 60 7.19 5.13 0.74
C ILE A 60 8.61 5.03 1.30
N ARG A 61 9.54 4.47 0.53
CA ARG A 61 10.96 4.31 0.89
C ARG A 61 11.82 5.29 0.10
N ALA A 62 13.02 5.60 0.61
CA ALA A 62 14.00 6.39 -0.13
C ALA A 62 14.73 5.60 -1.23
N ASP A 63 14.66 4.26 -1.15
CA ASP A 63 15.31 3.36 -2.10
C ASP A 63 14.66 3.46 -3.50
N VAL A 64 15.49 3.54 -4.55
CA VAL A 64 15.07 3.58 -5.96
C VAL A 64 15.71 2.41 -6.72
N ILE A 65 14.91 1.66 -7.47
CA ILE A 65 15.34 0.49 -8.25
C ILE A 65 15.11 0.75 -9.74
N GLY A 66 16.07 0.38 -10.59
CA GLY A 66 16.00 0.67 -12.04
C GLY A 66 14.89 -0.06 -12.79
N SER A 67 14.53 -1.29 -12.37
CA SER A 67 13.46 -2.11 -12.98
C SER A 67 12.16 -2.01 -12.17
N LYS A 68 11.02 -1.94 -12.89
CA LYS A 68 9.68 -1.88 -12.29
C LYS A 68 9.34 -3.19 -11.56
N GLU A 69 9.74 -4.32 -12.14
CA GLU A 69 9.49 -5.66 -11.62
C GLU A 69 10.29 -5.90 -10.33
N ALA A 70 11.56 -5.51 -10.32
CA ALA A 70 12.41 -5.58 -9.14
C ALA A 70 11.92 -4.63 -8.03
N ALA A 71 11.50 -3.41 -8.39
CA ALA A 71 10.91 -2.46 -7.45
C ALA A 71 9.62 -3.00 -6.84
N THR A 72 8.78 -3.65 -7.64
CA THR A 72 7.54 -4.30 -7.21
C THR A 72 7.81 -5.41 -6.19
N ALA A 73 8.73 -6.32 -6.50
CA ALA A 73 9.07 -7.43 -5.61
C ALA A 73 9.64 -6.93 -4.28
N GLU A 74 10.48 -5.89 -4.33
CA GLU A 74 11.07 -5.31 -3.14
C GLU A 74 10.06 -4.47 -2.34
N SER A 75 9.12 -3.77 -3.00
CA SER A 75 7.99 -3.10 -2.35
C SER A 75 7.17 -4.07 -1.52
N LEU A 76 6.82 -5.22 -2.12
CA LEU A 76 6.10 -6.27 -1.43
C LEU A 76 6.90 -6.81 -0.23
N ARG A 77 8.17 -7.16 -0.44
CA ARG A 77 9.02 -7.72 0.61
C ARG A 77 9.18 -6.76 1.79
N LYS A 78 9.43 -5.47 1.50
CA LYS A 78 9.56 -4.44 2.55
C LYS A 78 8.23 -4.16 3.24
N ALA A 79 7.10 -4.21 2.53
CA ALA A 79 5.78 -4.05 3.15
C ALA A 79 5.50 -5.17 4.17
N LYS A 80 5.85 -6.43 3.86
CA LYS A 80 5.73 -7.55 4.81
C LYS A 80 6.57 -7.32 6.07
N ILE A 81 7.83 -6.96 5.92
CA ILE A 81 8.72 -6.62 7.05
C ILE A 81 8.16 -5.46 7.88
N PHE A 82 7.60 -4.45 7.21
CA PHE A 82 7.02 -3.28 7.87
C PHE A 82 5.77 -3.66 8.68
N ILE A 83 4.92 -4.54 8.14
CA ILE A 83 3.79 -5.15 8.84
C ILE A 83 4.28 -5.96 10.05
N ASP A 84 5.30 -6.80 9.91
CA ASP A 84 5.82 -7.59 11.02
C ASP A 84 6.33 -6.73 12.18
N GLN A 85 6.94 -5.57 11.86
CA GLN A 85 7.50 -4.67 12.86
C GLN A 85 6.44 -3.78 13.53
N MET A 86 5.47 -3.28 12.75
CA MET A 86 4.52 -2.28 13.21
C MET A 86 3.17 -2.89 13.60
N GLY A 87 2.72 -3.90 12.87
CA GLY A 87 1.37 -4.47 12.94
C GLY A 87 0.31 -3.38 12.78
N ASP A 88 -0.76 -3.46 13.58
CA ASP A 88 -1.86 -2.48 13.53
C ASP A 88 -1.45 -1.05 13.91
N ARG A 89 -0.23 -0.84 14.46
CA ARG A 89 0.29 0.50 14.75
C ARG A 89 0.51 1.34 13.50
N LEU A 90 0.56 0.71 12.32
CA LEU A 90 0.57 1.37 11.00
C LEU A 90 -0.53 2.43 10.86
N PHE A 91 -1.67 2.23 11.52
CA PHE A 91 -2.86 3.05 11.36
C PHE A 91 -3.14 3.98 12.55
N ARG A 92 -2.21 4.13 13.50
CA ARG A 92 -2.43 5.00 14.70
C ARG A 92 -2.35 6.49 14.42
N SER A 93 -1.74 6.91 13.31
CA SER A 93 -1.52 8.32 12.97
C SER A 93 -2.27 8.79 11.73
N VAL A 94 -3.26 8.02 11.26
CA VAL A 94 -4.13 8.35 10.13
C VAL A 94 -5.54 8.64 10.62
#